data_AF-A0A679JXY3-F1
#
_entry.id   AF-A0A679JXY3-F1
#
_cell.length_a   1.000
_cell.length_b   1.000
_cell.length_c   1.000
_cell.angle_alpha   90.00
_cell.angle_beta   90.00
_cell.angle_gamma   90.00
#
_symmetry.space_group_name_H-M   'P 1'
#
loop_
_entity.id
_entity.type
_entity.pdbx_description
1 polymer ?
#
loop_
_entity_poly.entity_id
_entity_poly.type
_entity_poly.pdbx_seq_one_letter_code
_entity_poly.pdbx_strand_id
1 'polypeptide(L)' 'MTGGRAMRDDDTDRPKRTVSHTMGESLDTLSLDEIAERIALLRAEIERLESARTGKKTALDRASSIFKL' A
#
# COMPACT_ATOMS: atom_id res chain seq x y z
N MET A 1 -12.81 -9.82 43.73
CA MET A 1 -12.83 -10.54 42.43
C MET A 1 -13.31 -9.53 41.40
N THR A 2 -12.60 -9.04 40.38
CA THR A 2 -11.36 -9.40 39.67
C THR A 2 -11.05 -8.11 38.88
N GLY A 3 -9.95 -7.36 39.09
CA GLY A 3 -8.58 -7.79 38.82
C GLY A 3 -8.37 -7.81 37.31
N GLY A 4 -7.90 -6.69 36.74
CA GLY A 4 -7.96 -6.44 35.30
C GLY A 4 -7.10 -7.33 34.41
N ARG A 5 -7.34 -7.23 33.11
CA ARG A 5 -6.30 -7.15 32.09
C ARG A 5 -6.92 -6.64 30.79
N ALA A 6 -6.69 -5.37 30.50
CA ALA A 6 -6.83 -4.86 29.15
C ALA A 6 -5.83 -5.65 28.28
N MET A 7 -6.33 -6.47 27.36
CA MET A 7 -5.53 -7.06 26.30
C MET A 7 -5.15 -5.94 25.33
N ARG A 8 -3.96 -5.38 25.54
CA ARG A 8 -3.20 -4.65 24.54
C ARG A 8 -2.02 -5.53 24.20
N ASP A 9 -2.00 -6.04 22.98
CA ASP A 9 -0.85 -6.60 22.26
C ASP A 9 -1.22 -6.36 20.77
N ASP A 10 -0.94 -5.20 20.17
CA ASP A 10 0.38 -4.68 19.76
C ASP A 10 1.19 -5.62 18.83
N ASP A 11 0.51 -6.34 17.93
CA ASP A 11 1.19 -7.14 16.88
C ASP A 11 1.06 -6.53 15.46
N THR A 12 0.67 -5.25 15.35
CA THR A 12 0.52 -4.57 14.04
C THR A 12 1.61 -3.57 13.72
N ASP A 13 2.71 -3.53 14.48
CA ASP A 13 3.85 -2.64 14.22
C ASP A 13 5.15 -3.41 13.96
N ARG A 14 5.04 -4.57 13.28
CA ARG A 14 6.20 -5.08 12.57
C ARG A 14 6.45 -4.12 11.41
N PRO A 15 7.61 -3.45 11.33
CA PRO A 15 7.94 -2.67 10.15
C PRO A 15 7.85 -3.64 8.99
N LYS A 16 6.81 -3.49 8.15
CA LYS A 16 6.68 -4.24 6.91
C LYS A 16 8.00 -4.00 6.22
N ARG A 17 8.85 -5.03 6.15
CA ARG A 17 10.13 -4.96 5.45
C ARG A 17 9.79 -4.36 4.10
N THR A 18 10.20 -3.12 3.89
CA THR A 18 10.03 -2.46 2.61
C THR A 18 10.89 -3.29 1.69
N VAL A 19 10.28 -4.20 0.95
CA VAL A 19 10.99 -4.92 -0.11
C VAL A 19 11.33 -3.81 -1.09
N SER A 20 12.57 -3.32 -0.98
CA SER A 20 13.15 -2.31 -1.85
C SER A 20 13.36 -2.96 -3.22
N HIS A 21 12.26 -3.18 -3.94
CA HIS A 21 12.32 -3.52 -5.35
C HIS A 21 12.82 -2.29 -6.10
N THR A 22 13.77 -2.48 -6.99
CA THR A 22 14.24 -1.44 -7.91
C THR A 22 13.65 -1.69 -9.28
N MET A 23 13.09 -0.65 -9.90
CA MET A 23 12.55 -0.77 -11.26
C MET A 23 13.66 -1.13 -12.24
N GLY A 24 13.44 -2.18 -13.03
CA GLY A 24 14.39 -2.64 -14.04
C GLY A 24 15.60 -3.41 -13.48
N GLU A 25 15.58 -3.85 -12.22
CA GLU A 25 16.62 -4.76 -11.73
C GLU A 25 16.55 -6.12 -12.44
N SER A 26 17.70 -6.78 -12.57
CA SER A 26 17.75 -8.13 -13.14
C SER A 26 16.99 -9.12 -12.25
N LEU A 27 16.30 -10.05 -12.89
CA LEU A 27 15.54 -11.12 -12.23
C LEU A 27 16.34 -12.43 -12.13
N ASP A 28 17.53 -12.50 -12.75
CA ASP A 28 18.29 -13.74 -12.92
C ASP A 28 18.74 -14.35 -11.57
N THR A 29 18.83 -13.53 -10.53
CA THR A 29 19.23 -13.94 -9.18
C THR A 29 18.06 -14.22 -8.25
N LEU A 30 16.82 -14.06 -8.71
CA LEU A 30 15.61 -14.22 -7.89
C LEU A 30 14.98 -15.60 -8.09
N SER A 31 14.49 -16.17 -7.00
CA SER A 31 13.65 -17.37 -7.03
C SER A 31 12.23 -17.05 -7.51
N LEU A 32 11.48 -18.08 -7.89
CA LEU A 32 10.07 -17.95 -8.30
C LEU A 32 9.19 -17.36 -7.19
N ASP A 33 9.43 -17.76 -5.94
CA ASP A 33 8.67 -17.27 -4.80
C ASP A 33 8.96 -15.78 -4.54
N GLU A 34 10.23 -15.35 -4.64
CA GLU A 34 10.60 -13.92 -4.52
C GLU A 34 9.97 -13.08 -5.64
N ILE A 35 9.91 -13.61 -6.86
CA ILE A 35 9.21 -12.95 -7.98
C ILE A 35 7.71 -12.85 -7.67
N ALA A 36 7.09 -13.90 -7.15
CA ALA A 36 5.67 -13.91 -6.80
C ALA A 36 5.35 -12.91 -5.68
N GLU A 37 6.14 -12.87 -4.61
CA GLU A 37 6.01 -11.89 -3.52
C GLU A 37 6.14 -10.46 -4.03
N ARG A 38 7.11 -10.20 -4.91
CA ARG A 38 7.29 -8.88 -5.51
C ARG A 38 6.11 -8.48 -6.39
N ILE A 39 5.59 -9.38 -7.21
CA ILE A 39 4.40 -9.12 -8.03
C ILE A 39 3.21 -8.76 -7.13
N ALA A 40 3.02 -9.48 -6.03
CA ALA A 40 1.93 -9.20 -5.09
C ALA A 40 2.05 -7.80 -4.48
N LEU A 41 3.26 -7.41 -4.06
CA LEU A 41 3.54 -6.08 -3.51
C LEU A 41 3.29 -4.96 -4.54
N LEU A 42 3.77 -5.15 -5.77
CA LEU A 42 3.57 -4.18 -6.86
C LEU A 42 2.09 -4.02 -7.23
N ARG A 43 1.32 -5.10 -7.26
CA ARG A 43 -0.13 -5.04 -7.51
C ARG A 43 -0.87 -4.26 -6.42
N ALA A 44 -0.55 -4.52 -5.15
CA ALA A 44 -1.13 -3.78 -4.04
C ALA A 44 -0.80 -2.27 -4.12
N GLU A 45 0.42 -1.92 -4.55
CA GLU A 45 0.79 -0.52 -4.76
C GLU A 45 0.05 0.10 -5.95
N ILE A 46 -0.17 -0.63 -7.05
CA ILE A 46 -1.01 -0.18 -8.17
C ILE A 46 -2.42 0.16 -7.69
N GLU A 47 -3.07 -0.73 -6.93
CA GLU A 47 -4.40 -0.50 -6.37
C GLU A 47 -4.44 0.76 -5.49
N ARG A 48 -3.42 0.96 -4.65
CA ARG A 48 -3.29 2.17 -3.83
C ARG A 48 -3.21 3.43 -4.68
N LEU A 49 -2.41 3.41 -5.75
CA LEU A 49 -2.23 4.54 -6.67
C LEU A 49 -3.50 4.84 -7.46
N GLU A 50 -4.22 3.83 -7.92
CA GLU A 50 -5.50 3.98 -8.63
C GLU A 50 -6.58 4.59 -7.72
N SER A 51 -6.66 4.14 -6.46
CA SER A 51 -7.55 4.71 -5.46
C SER A 51 -7.23 6.19 -5.20
N ALA A 52 -5.95 6.52 -4.99
CA ALA A 52 -5.51 7.89 -4.79
C ALA A 52 -5.78 8.79 -6.02
N ARG A 53 -5.55 8.27 -7.24
CA ARG A 53 -5.86 8.96 -8.50
C ARG A 53 -7.36 9.28 -8.58
N THR A 54 -8.20 8.30 -8.27
CA THR A 54 -9.66 8.45 -8.29
C THR A 54 -10.10 9.51 -7.30
N GLY A 55 -9.62 9.45 -6.04
CA GLY A 55 -9.91 10.45 -5.02
C GLY A 55 -9.49 11.87 -5.44
N LYS A 56 -8.29 12.01 -6.02
CA LYS A 56 -7.80 13.29 -6.56
C LYS A 56 -8.68 13.80 -7.71
N LYS A 57 -9.11 12.92 -8.62
CA LYS A 57 -9.99 13.31 -9.73
C LYS A 57 -11.35 13.78 -9.22
N THR A 58 -11.96 13.08 -8.27
CA THR A 58 -13.24 13.52 -7.69
C THR A 58 -13.10 14.86 -6.96
N ALA A 59 -11.98 15.09 -6.27
CA ALA A 59 -11.71 16.39 -5.65
C ALA A 59 -11.59 17.51 -6.69
N LEU A 60 -10.90 17.26 -7.80
CA LEU A 60 -10.77 18.21 -8.91
C LEU A 60 -12.12 18.50 -9.58
N ASP A 61 -12.92 17.47 -9.88
CA ASP A 61 -14.23 17.61 -10.52
C ASP A 61 -15.23 18.38 -9.62
N ARG A 62 -15.13 18.21 -8.29
CA ARG A 62 -15.88 19.04 -7.33
C ARG A 62 -15.41 20.48 -7.35
N ALA A 63 -14.11 20.73 -7.38
CA ALA A 63 -13.56 22.08 -7.42
C ALA A 63 -13.96 22.80 -8.72
N SER A 64 -13.82 22.16 -9.88
CA SER A 64 -14.21 22.77 -11.17
C SER A 64 -15.69 23.15 -11.21
N SER A 65 -16.55 22.31 -10.63
CA SER A 65 -17.99 22.59 -10.53
C SER A 65 -18.31 23.82 -9.67
N ILE A 66 -17.49 24.10 -8.64
CA ILE A 66 -17.63 25.28 -7.78
C ILE A 66 -17.07 26.53 -8.49
N PHE A 67 -15.96 26.41 -9.21
CA PHE A 67 -15.28 27.54 -9.83
C PHE A 67 -15.76 27.89 -11.24
N LYS A 68 -16.67 27.11 -11.86
CA LYS A 68 -17.19 27.31 -13.24
C LYS A 68 -16.08 27.74 -14.22
N LEU A 69 -14.98 26.99 -14.23
CA LEU A 69 -13.91 27.11 -15.22
C LEU A 69 -14.16 26.12 -16.36
#